data_AF-X0VBE4-F1
#
_entry.id   AF-X0VBE4-F1
#
_cell.length_a   1.000
_cell.length_b   1.000
_cell.length_c   1.000
_cell.angle_alpha   90.00
_cell.angle_beta   90.00
_cell.angle_gamma   90.00
#
_symmetry.space_group_name_H-M   'P 1'
#
loop_
_entity.id
_entity.type
_entity.pdbx_description
1 polymer ?
#
loop_
_entity_poly.entity_id
_entity_poly.type
_entity_poly.pdbx_seq_one_letter_code
_entity_poly.pdbx_strand_id
1 'polypeptide(L)'
;IAKKMVLDWGMSEKLGPINYSNDDRRIMPLDLRGKEYSDSTAQLIDAEIKVIIDAAQEATRQLIESHRDALQRLAEALLKYETLSAEETGRIVAGETLDKPSVGELLEKERTKAPEPEKAAPPRPEKASGVGPVPEPG
;
A
#
# COMPACT_ATOMS: atom_id res chain seq x y z
N ILE A 1 9.70 8.50 -17.87
CA ILE A 1 11.06 8.94 -17.46
C ILE A 1 12.08 8.64 -18.55
N ALA A 2 12.19 7.38 -19.03
CA ALA A 2 13.12 7.00 -20.11
C ALA A 2 13.13 7.94 -21.34
N LYS A 3 11.96 8.35 -21.83
CA LYS A 3 11.85 9.33 -22.92
C LYS A 3 12.59 10.66 -22.64
N LYS A 4 12.53 11.17 -21.41
CA LYS A 4 13.25 12.39 -21.00
C LYS A 4 14.76 12.15 -20.87
N MET A 5 15.15 10.97 -20.39
CA MET A 5 16.57 10.58 -20.33
C MET A 5 17.21 10.66 -21.72
N VAL A 6 16.52 10.14 -22.73
CA VAL A 6 17.01 10.13 -24.11
C VAL A 6 16.88 11.51 -24.78
N LEU A 7 15.73 12.18 -24.67
CA LEU A 7 15.46 13.43 -25.40
C LEU A 7 16.01 14.68 -24.72
N ASP A 8 15.88 14.79 -23.40
CA ASP A 8 16.16 16.02 -22.67
C ASP A 8 17.57 16.00 -22.07
N TRP A 9 18.02 14.83 -21.61
CA TRP A 9 19.28 14.68 -20.87
C TRP A 9 20.42 14.09 -21.69
N GLY A 10 20.16 13.67 -22.94
CA GLY A 10 21.18 13.10 -23.82
C GLY A 10 21.80 11.81 -23.29
N MET A 11 21.06 11.04 -22.49
CA MET A 11 21.52 9.78 -21.89
C MET A 11 21.37 8.60 -22.86
N SER A 12 21.81 8.78 -24.11
CA SER A 12 21.93 7.72 -25.11
C SER A 12 23.31 7.78 -25.74
N GLU A 13 24.03 6.66 -25.69
CA GLU A 13 25.35 6.52 -26.31
C GLU A 13 25.30 6.68 -27.84
N LYS A 14 24.17 6.30 -28.46
CA LYS A 14 24.02 6.36 -29.93
C LYS A 14 23.61 7.73 -30.45
N LEU A 15 22.84 8.47 -29.68
CA LEU A 15 22.38 9.82 -30.04
C LEU A 15 23.33 10.92 -29.54
N GLY A 16 24.16 10.60 -28.55
CA GLY A 16 25.07 11.53 -27.92
C GLY A 16 24.35 12.59 -27.05
N PRO A 17 25.08 13.57 -26.52
CA PRO A 17 24.57 14.57 -25.59
C PRO A 17 23.83 15.71 -26.33
N ILE A 18 22.85 15.37 -27.17
CA ILE A 18 22.02 16.32 -27.90
C ILE A 18 20.64 16.38 -27.26
N ASN A 19 20.15 17.61 -27.05
CA ASN A 19 18.79 17.84 -26.58
C ASN A 19 17.83 17.87 -27.79
N TYR A 20 16.93 16.89 -27.83
CA TYR A 20 15.87 16.75 -28.83
C TYR A 20 14.49 17.21 -28.31
N SER A 21 14.47 17.85 -27.14
CA SER A 21 13.27 18.32 -26.47
C SER A 21 12.76 19.62 -27.06
N ASN A 22 11.44 19.70 -27.25
CA ASN A 22 10.76 20.85 -27.81
C ASN A 22 10.22 21.81 -26.74
N ASP A 23 10.88 21.91 -25.58
CA ASP A 23 10.29 22.58 -24.41
C ASP A 23 10.11 24.09 -24.60
N ASP A 24 10.89 24.72 -25.48
CA ASP A 24 10.75 26.14 -25.87
C ASP A 24 9.50 26.44 -26.72
N ARG A 25 8.84 25.41 -27.27
CA ARG A 25 7.66 25.60 -28.16
C ARG A 25 6.32 25.45 -27.47
N ARG A 26 6.29 25.44 -26.12
CA ARG A 26 5.03 25.51 -25.37
C ARG A 26 4.21 26.76 -25.70
N ILE A 27 4.86 27.83 -26.17
CA ILE A 27 4.22 29.10 -26.58
C ILE A 27 3.72 29.07 -28.05
N MET A 28 4.17 28.11 -28.87
CA MET A 28 3.78 28.05 -30.28
C MET A 28 2.44 27.30 -30.49
N PRO A 29 1.61 27.73 -31.47
CA PRO A 29 0.41 27.01 -31.90
C PRO A 29 0.70 25.54 -32.22
N LEU A 30 -0.24 24.65 -31.89
CA LEU A 30 -0.07 23.19 -32.00
C LEU A 30 0.38 22.74 -33.40
N ASP A 31 -0.08 23.43 -34.44
CA ASP A 31 0.20 23.14 -35.85
C ASP A 31 1.65 23.41 -36.26
N LEU A 32 2.41 24.16 -35.45
CA LEU A 32 3.83 24.47 -35.69
C LEU A 32 4.79 23.63 -34.83
N ARG A 33 4.28 22.71 -34.00
CA ARG A 33 5.08 21.84 -33.12
C ARG A 33 5.61 20.59 -33.81
N GLY A 34 6.10 20.73 -35.05
CA GLY A 34 6.63 19.62 -35.84
C GLY A 34 7.84 18.93 -35.19
N LYS A 35 8.02 17.62 -35.45
CA LYS A 35 9.25 16.89 -35.07
C LYS A 35 10.46 17.53 -35.76
N GLU A 36 11.47 17.95 -34.99
CA GLU A 36 12.69 18.58 -35.54
C GLU A 36 13.75 17.58 -35.99
N TYR A 37 13.43 16.29 -35.93
CA TYR A 37 14.35 15.22 -36.25
C TYR A 37 13.72 14.25 -37.26
N SER A 38 14.59 13.70 -38.10
CA SER A 38 14.20 12.76 -39.15
C SER A 38 13.51 11.52 -38.58
N ASP A 39 12.74 10.81 -39.41
CA ASP A 39 12.14 9.52 -39.03
C ASP A 39 13.20 8.50 -38.62
N SER A 40 14.38 8.53 -39.25
CA SER A 40 15.52 7.68 -38.86
C SER A 40 15.98 7.97 -37.43
N THR A 41 16.03 9.24 -37.03
CA THR A 41 16.37 9.64 -35.66
C THR A 41 15.27 9.25 -34.68
N ALA A 42 13.99 9.38 -35.08
CA ALA A 42 12.86 8.98 -34.27
C ALA A 42 12.90 7.47 -33.94
N GLN A 43 13.17 6.64 -34.95
CA GLN A 43 13.35 5.19 -34.77
C GLN A 43 14.50 4.86 -33.82
N LEU A 44 15.61 5.61 -33.92
CA LEU A 44 16.76 5.43 -33.03
C LEU A 44 16.42 5.82 -31.59
N ILE A 45 15.70 6.92 -31.37
CA ILE A 45 15.20 7.33 -30.06
C ILE A 45 14.31 6.23 -29.45
N ASP A 46 13.35 5.71 -30.21
CA ASP A 46 12.43 4.68 -29.73
C ASP A 46 13.19 3.38 -29.36
N ALA A 47 14.20 3.03 -30.15
CA ALA A 47 15.07 1.88 -29.86
C ALA A 47 15.84 2.06 -28.54
N GLU A 48 16.41 3.25 -28.29
CA GLU A 48 17.16 3.55 -27.07
C GLU A 48 16.24 3.59 -25.84
N ILE A 49 15.05 4.15 -25.97
CA ILE A 49 14.03 4.12 -24.90
C ILE A 49 13.70 2.68 -24.54
N LYS A 50 13.52 1.81 -25.55
CA LYS A 50 13.23 0.41 -25.32
C LYS A 50 14.35 -0.29 -24.57
N VAL A 51 15.61 -0.06 -24.94
CA VAL A 51 16.78 -0.64 -24.24
C VAL A 51 16.77 -0.26 -22.75
N ILE A 52 16.49 1.00 -22.41
CA ILE A 52 16.42 1.45 -21.01
C ILE A 52 15.30 0.73 -20.25
N ILE A 53 14.12 0.60 -20.88
CA ILE A 53 12.97 -0.07 -20.26
C ILE A 53 13.25 -1.55 -20.04
N ASP A 54 13.74 -2.24 -21.07
CA ASP A 54 14.03 -3.67 -21.02
C ASP A 54 15.09 -3.97 -19.94
N ALA A 55 16.15 -3.16 -19.86
CA ALA A 55 17.17 -3.28 -18.82
C ALA A 55 16.60 -3.05 -17.41
N ALA A 56 15.75 -2.04 -17.23
CA ALA A 56 15.12 -1.76 -15.95
C ALA A 56 14.15 -2.88 -15.53
N GLN A 57 13.38 -3.44 -16.48
CA GLN A 57 12.49 -4.57 -16.22
C GLN A 57 13.28 -5.80 -15.81
N GLU A 58 14.35 -6.13 -16.53
CA GLU A 58 15.18 -7.29 -16.23
C GLU A 58 15.87 -7.12 -14.86
N ALA A 59 16.44 -5.96 -14.57
CA ALA A 59 17.03 -5.67 -13.26
C ALA A 59 15.99 -5.79 -12.13
N THR A 60 14.78 -5.29 -12.34
CA THR A 60 13.68 -5.40 -11.36
C THR A 60 13.28 -6.85 -11.16
N ARG A 61 13.17 -7.63 -12.24
CA ARG A 61 12.84 -9.06 -12.19
C ARG A 61 13.89 -9.82 -11.40
N GLN A 62 15.16 -9.62 -11.71
CA GLN A 62 16.27 -10.27 -11.00
C GLN A 62 16.28 -9.89 -9.51
N LEU A 63 16.03 -8.61 -9.19
CA LEU A 63 15.96 -8.14 -7.82
C LEU A 63 14.83 -8.82 -7.03
N ILE A 64 13.64 -8.96 -7.64
CA ILE A 64 12.49 -9.64 -7.03
C ILE A 64 12.77 -11.13 -6.86
N GLU A 65 13.31 -11.78 -7.89
CA GLU A 65 13.64 -13.21 -7.87
C GLU A 65 14.73 -13.52 -6.83
N SER A 66 15.76 -12.67 -6.70
CA SER A 66 16.83 -12.86 -5.72
C SER A 66 16.39 -12.62 -4.28
N HIS A 67 15.31 -11.87 -4.07
CA HIS A 67 14.75 -11.57 -2.74
C HIS A 67 13.40 -12.27 -2.50
N ARG A 68 13.13 -13.37 -3.19
CA ARG A 68 11.85 -14.10 -3.11
C ARG A 68 11.50 -14.52 -1.68
N ASP A 69 12.50 -14.93 -0.89
CA ASP A 69 12.31 -15.30 0.52
C ASP A 69 11.93 -14.09 1.41
N ALA A 70 12.50 -12.91 1.13
CA ALA A 70 12.11 -11.69 1.82
C ALA A 70 10.67 -11.28 1.48
N LEU A 71 10.28 -11.42 0.20
CA LEU A 71 8.90 -11.20 -0.25
C LEU A 71 7.91 -12.16 0.43
N GLN A 72 8.28 -13.44 0.55
CA GLN A 72 7.44 -14.44 1.22
C GLN A 72 7.25 -14.10 2.70
N ARG A 73 8.32 -13.75 3.42
CA ARG A 73 8.25 -13.32 4.82
C ARG A 73 7.39 -12.07 5.01
N LEU A 74 7.49 -11.12 4.08
CA LEU A 74 6.70 -9.89 4.10
C LEU A 74 5.21 -10.17 3.85
N ALA A 75 4.89 -11.06 2.92
CA ALA A 75 3.51 -11.50 2.66
C ALA A 75 2.91 -12.23 3.89
N GLU A 76 3.68 -13.12 4.51
CA GLU A 76 3.25 -13.81 5.74
C GLU A 76 3.07 -12.85 6.92
N ALA A 77 3.94 -11.84 7.04
CA ALA A 77 3.81 -10.81 8.06
C ALA A 77 2.57 -9.93 7.83
N LEU A 78 2.27 -9.57 6.59
CA LEU A 78 1.03 -8.84 6.26
C LEU A 78 -0.22 -9.65 6.58
N LEU A 79 -0.20 -10.97 6.36
CA LEU A 79 -1.29 -11.85 6.79
C LEU A 79 -1.46 -11.89 8.32
N LYS A 80 -0.37 -11.79 9.08
CA LYS A 80 -0.40 -11.82 10.55
C LYS A 80 -0.80 -10.49 11.19
N TYR A 81 -0.38 -9.37 10.61
CA TYR A 81 -0.45 -8.04 11.24
C TYR A 81 -1.27 -7.01 10.49
N GLU A 82 -1.75 -7.31 9.27
CA GLU A 82 -2.58 -6.49 8.36
C GLU A 82 -1.93 -5.18 7.86
N THR A 83 -1.23 -4.46 8.73
CA THR A 83 -0.50 -3.23 8.42
C THR A 83 0.90 -3.28 9.03
N LEU A 84 1.88 -2.93 8.22
CA LEU A 84 3.30 -2.80 8.58
C LEU A 84 3.76 -1.36 8.32
N SER A 85 4.54 -0.81 9.24
CA SER A 85 5.27 0.43 9.06
C SER A 85 6.56 0.21 8.25
N ALA A 86 7.19 1.30 7.80
CA ALA A 86 8.43 1.23 7.03
C ALA A 86 9.57 0.55 7.81
N GLU A 87 9.70 0.86 9.10
CA GLU A 87 10.72 0.26 9.98
C GLU A 87 10.49 -1.24 10.16
N GLU A 88 9.24 -1.65 10.40
CA GLU A 88 8.86 -3.07 10.55
C GLU A 88 9.10 -3.86 9.26
N THR A 89 8.81 -3.25 8.12
CA THR A 89 9.07 -3.84 6.79
C THR A 89 10.56 -4.08 6.59
N GLY A 90 11.41 -3.10 6.94
CA GLY A 90 12.87 -3.24 6.89
C GLY A 90 13.38 -4.39 7.76
N ARG A 91 12.85 -4.52 8.98
CA ARG A 91 13.18 -5.62 9.90
C ARG A 91 12.81 -6.98 9.34
N ILE A 92 11.62 -7.13 8.74
CA ILE A 92 11.19 -8.39 8.11
C ILE A 92 12.08 -8.77 6.92
N VAL A 93 12.43 -7.79 6.08
CA VAL A 93 13.33 -8.01 4.93
C VAL A 93 14.72 -8.46 5.41
N ALA A 94 15.23 -7.87 6.51
CA ALA A 94 16.47 -8.28 7.17
C ALA A 94 16.37 -9.66 7.87
N GLY A 95 15.15 -10.18 8.09
CA GLY A 95 14.89 -11.47 8.72
C GLY A 95 14.70 -11.45 10.23
N GLU A 96 14.44 -10.27 10.79
CA GLU A 96 14.09 -10.11 12.19
C GLU A 96 12.59 -10.38 12.43
N THR A 97 12.27 -10.76 13.68
CA THR A 97 10.89 -10.99 14.12
C THR A 97 10.27 -9.70 14.67
N LEU A 98 8.96 -9.56 14.49
CA LEU A 98 8.18 -8.44 15.03
C LEU A 98 7.57 -8.80 16.38
N ASP A 99 7.78 -7.94 17.37
CA ASP A 99 7.18 -8.04 18.71
C ASP A 99 5.81 -7.34 18.77
N LYS A 100 4.95 -7.61 17.79
CA LYS A 100 3.59 -7.07 17.72
C LYS A 100 2.58 -8.20 17.97
N PRO A 101 1.47 -7.96 18.71
CA PRO A 101 0.41 -8.95 18.82
C PRO A 101 -0.22 -9.18 17.44
N SER A 102 -0.38 -10.44 17.06
CA SER A 102 -1.03 -10.80 15.80
C SER A 102 -2.52 -10.48 15.82
N VAL A 103 -3.14 -10.37 14.64
CA VAL A 103 -4.61 -10.19 14.53
C VAL A 103 -5.34 -11.33 15.24
N GLY A 104 -4.83 -12.57 15.15
CA GLY A 104 -5.39 -13.72 15.87
C GLY A 104 -5.43 -13.50 17.39
N GLU A 105 -4.35 -12.99 17.97
CA GLU A 105 -4.28 -12.68 19.41
C GLU A 105 -5.19 -11.51 19.81
N LEU A 106 -5.33 -10.50 18.95
CA LEU A 106 -6.27 -9.39 19.19
C LEU A 106 -7.73 -9.87 19.16
N LEU A 107 -8.07 -10.75 18.22
CA LEU A 107 -9.41 -11.36 18.15
C LEU A 107 -9.70 -12.26 19.35
N GLU A 108 -8.73 -13.03 19.82
CA GLU A 108 -8.87 -13.83 21.05
C GLU A 108 -9.03 -12.94 22.28
N LYS A 109 -8.23 -11.88 22.41
CA LYS A 109 -8.37 -10.90 23.50
C LYS A 109 -9.76 -10.28 23.51
N GLU A 110 -10.29 -9.85 22.37
CA GLU A 110 -11.66 -9.32 22.28
C GLU A 110 -12.73 -10.37 22.64
N ARG A 111 -12.58 -11.62 22.18
CA ARG A 111 -13.51 -12.72 22.54
C ARG A 111 -13.49 -13.03 24.04
N THR A 112 -12.33 -12.95 24.68
CA THR A 112 -12.20 -13.13 26.13
C THR A 112 -12.67 -11.91 26.93
N LYS A 113 -12.94 -10.77 26.28
CA LYS A 113 -13.20 -9.48 26.93
C LYS A 113 -14.68 -9.04 26.94
N ALA A 114 -15.65 -9.79 26.38
CA ALA A 114 -17.06 -9.38 26.48
C ALA A 114 -18.10 -10.53 26.61
N PRO A 115 -19.18 -10.38 27.42
CA PRO A 115 -19.45 -9.33 28.43
C PRO A 115 -19.41 -9.86 29.89
N GLU A 116 -19.02 -8.99 30.83
CA GLU A 116 -19.48 -9.13 32.23
C GLU A 116 -21.01 -9.13 32.25
N PRO A 117 -21.66 -9.95 33.11
CA PRO A 117 -23.11 -9.93 33.20
C PRO A 117 -23.58 -8.54 33.57
N GLU A 118 -24.37 -7.95 32.68
CA GLU A 118 -25.15 -6.74 32.91
C GLU A 118 -25.86 -6.91 34.26
N LYS A 119 -25.42 -6.14 35.27
CA LYS A 119 -26.05 -6.11 36.59
C LYS A 119 -27.54 -5.89 36.37
N ALA A 120 -28.32 -6.92 36.67
CA ALA A 120 -29.78 -6.86 36.71
C ALA A 120 -30.21 -5.57 37.40
N ALA A 121 -30.90 -4.71 36.66
CA ALA A 121 -31.57 -3.55 37.23
C ALA A 121 -32.43 -4.02 38.42
N PRO A 122 -32.43 -3.31 39.56
CA PRO A 122 -33.25 -3.72 40.70
C PRO A 122 -34.74 -3.69 40.27
N PRO A 123 -35.54 -4.69 40.66
CA PRO A 123 -36.96 -4.69 40.33
C PRO A 123 -37.62 -3.47 41.00
N ARG A 124 -38.42 -2.75 40.20
CA ARG A 124 -39.25 -1.63 40.66
C ARG A 124 -40.16 -2.12 41.80
N PRO A 125 -40.32 -1.37 42.91
CA PRO A 125 -41.15 -1.81 44.01
C PRO A 125 -42.62 -1.82 43.59
N GLU A 126 -43.21 -3.01 43.62
CA GLU A 126 -44.65 -3.26 43.50
C GLU A 126 -45.34 -2.64 44.72
N LYS A 127 -46.33 -1.78 44.48
CA LYS A 127 -47.10 -1.14 45.55
C LYS A 127 -47.88 -2.20 46.33
N ALA A 128 -47.68 -2.22 47.64
CA ALA A 128 -48.37 -3.08 48.59
C ALA A 128 -49.89 -2.93 48.50
N SER A 129 -50.58 -4.01 48.13
CA SER A 129 -52.01 -4.19 48.37
C SER A 129 -52.19 -4.56 49.84
N GLY A 130 -52.73 -3.64 50.63
CA GLY A 130 -53.09 -3.88 52.01
C GLY A 130 -54.39 -4.66 52.10
N VAL A 131 -54.33 -5.90 52.56
CA VAL A 131 -55.48 -6.64 53.07
C VAL A 131 -55.27 -6.83 54.56
N GLY A 132 -55.97 -6.02 55.35
CA GLY A 132 -56.05 -6.18 56.81
C GLY A 132 -56.88 -7.42 57.18
N PRO A 133 -56.61 -8.06 58.33
CA PRO A 133 -57.22 -9.34 58.68
C PRO A 133 -58.66 -9.20 59.13
N VAL A 134 -59.47 -10.17 58.72
CA VAL A 134 -60.86 -10.40 59.12
C VAL A 134 -60.91 -11.11 60.48
N PRO A 135 -61.84 -10.71 61.38
CA PRO A 135 -62.38 -11.62 62.39
C PRO A 135 -63.89 -11.89 62.20
N GLU A 136 -64.29 -13.14 62.42
CA GLU A 136 -65.65 -13.71 62.48
C GLU A 136 -65.81 -14.45 63.85
N PRO A 137 -67.01 -14.89 64.28
CA PRO A 137 -68.22 -14.12 64.60
C PRO A 137 -68.71 -14.41 66.05
N GLY A 138 -69.56 -13.55 66.60
CA GLY A 138 -70.23 -13.73 67.91
C GLY A 138 -71.13 -12.56 68.25
#